data_AF-A0A8C2WB87-F1
#
_entry.id   AF-A0A8C2WB87-F1
#
_cell.length_a   1.000
_cell.length_b   1.000
_cell.length_c   1.000
_cell.angle_alpha   90.00
_cell.angle_beta   90.00
_cell.angle_gamma   90.00
#
_symmetry.space_group_name_H-M   'P 1'
#
loop_
_entity.id
_entity.type
_entity.pdbx_description
1 polymer ?
#
loop_
_entity_poly.entity_id
_entity_poly.type
_entity_poly.pdbx_seq_one_letter_code
_entity_poly.pdbx_strand_id
1 'polypeptide(L)'
;MGCDPCPYHKPLGFEAGSVSPDQITCSNQEQYTGWFSSWLPSKARLNTQGFGCAWLSKFQDNTQWLQIDLREVMVVSGILTQGRCDADEWITKYSVQYRTEESLSWIFYKDQTGNNRVFYGNSDRASSVQNLLRPPIVARYIRILPLGWHTRIALRMELLLCMNKCN
;
A
#
# COMPACT_ATOMS: atom_id res chain seq x y z
N MET A 1 31.48 2.98 2.58
CA MET A 1 30.65 4.20 2.60
C MET A 1 29.60 4.05 1.51
N GLY A 2 28.40 3.60 1.87
CA GLY A 2 27.32 3.39 0.92
C GLY A 2 26.52 4.67 0.78
N CYS A 3 26.42 5.22 -0.42
CA CYS A 3 25.42 6.24 -0.71
C CYS A 3 24.05 5.56 -0.55
N ASP A 4 23.30 5.89 0.51
CA ASP A 4 21.89 5.53 0.55
C ASP A 4 21.26 6.15 -0.71
N PRO A 5 20.66 5.35 -1.61
CA PRO A 5 20.14 5.86 -2.88
C PRO A 5 18.98 6.85 -2.69
N CYS A 6 18.46 6.98 -1.46
CA CYS A 6 17.38 7.87 -1.04
C CYS A 6 17.69 8.45 0.35
N PRO A 7 18.38 9.59 0.47
CA PRO A 7 18.71 10.17 1.79
C PRO A 7 17.48 10.72 2.53
N TYR A 8 16.40 11.03 1.81
CA TYR A 8 15.13 11.51 2.39
C TYR A 8 13.95 10.67 1.91
N HIS A 9 13.17 10.18 2.86
CA HIS A 9 11.88 9.54 2.63
C HIS A 9 10.77 10.53 2.96
N LYS A 10 9.97 10.89 1.97
CA LYS A 10 8.80 11.77 2.16
C LYS A 10 7.53 10.93 2.04
N PRO A 11 6.59 10.97 3.00
CA PRO A 11 5.29 10.35 2.82
C PRO A 11 4.58 10.98 1.62
N LEU A 12 3.93 10.16 0.80
CA LEU A 12 3.15 10.63 -0.35
C LEU A 12 2.03 11.58 0.09
N GLY A 13 1.51 11.37 1.29
CA GLY A 13 0.46 12.19 1.89
C GLY A 13 -0.88 11.48 1.95
N PHE A 14 -0.89 10.16 2.20
CA PHE A 14 -2.13 9.46 2.57
C PHE A 14 -2.65 10.00 3.90
N GLU A 15 -1.79 10.11 4.91
CA GLU A 15 -2.11 10.72 6.21
C GLU A 15 -2.40 12.23 6.09
N ALA A 16 -1.61 12.95 5.29
CA ALA A 16 -1.78 14.39 5.08
C ALA A 16 -3.01 14.74 4.21
N GLY A 17 -3.72 13.74 3.68
CA GLY A 17 -4.89 13.93 2.82
C GLY A 17 -4.59 14.48 1.42
N SER A 18 -3.31 14.58 1.03
CA SER A 18 -2.87 15.02 -0.30
C SER A 18 -3.23 14.03 -1.39
N VAL A 19 -3.34 12.73 -1.06
CA VAL A 19 -3.79 11.69 -1.99
C VAL A 19 -5.31 11.73 -2.09
N SER A 20 -5.82 12.07 -3.27
CA SER A 20 -7.26 12.08 -3.54
C SER A 20 -7.85 10.67 -3.41
N PRO A 21 -9.08 10.51 -2.90
CA PRO A 21 -9.72 9.21 -2.77
C PRO A 21 -9.81 8.48 -4.11
N ASP A 22 -9.97 9.20 -5.22
CA ASP A 22 -10.03 8.66 -6.59
C ASP A 22 -8.72 8.00 -7.04
N GLN A 23 -7.61 8.32 -6.39
CA GLN A 23 -6.31 7.69 -6.66
C GLN A 23 -6.19 6.30 -6.03
N ILE A 24 -7.10 5.92 -5.14
CA ILE A 24 -7.05 4.66 -4.40
C ILE A 24 -8.19 3.77 -4.88
N THR A 25 -7.86 2.73 -5.63
CA THR A 25 -8.82 1.77 -6.17
C THR A 25 -8.56 0.38 -5.62
N CYS A 26 -9.56 -0.50 -5.68
CA CYS A 26 -9.41 -1.88 -5.20
C CYS A 26 -10.15 -2.87 -6.09
N SER A 27 -9.81 -4.15 -5.96
CA SER A 27 -10.36 -5.27 -6.75
C SER A 27 -11.89 -5.34 -6.80
N ASN A 28 -12.59 -4.97 -5.72
CA ASN A 28 -14.04 -5.15 -5.58
C ASN A 28 -14.76 -3.84 -5.25
N GLN A 29 -14.41 -2.74 -5.92
CA GLN A 29 -14.94 -1.40 -5.64
C GLN A 29 -16.48 -1.30 -5.74
N GLU A 30 -17.11 -2.04 -6.66
CA GLU A 30 -18.56 -2.04 -6.88
C GLU A 30 -19.37 -2.71 -5.75
N GLN A 31 -18.71 -3.46 -4.87
CA GLN A 31 -19.36 -4.20 -3.78
C GLN A 31 -19.29 -3.51 -2.42
N TYR A 32 -18.73 -2.29 -2.35
CA TYR A 32 -18.76 -1.43 -1.17
C TYR A 32 -20.11 -0.72 -1.05
N THR A 33 -21.18 -1.51 -0.92
CA THR A 33 -22.55 -1.05 -0.70
C THR A 33 -23.07 -1.55 0.65
N GLY A 34 -24.00 -0.83 1.26
CA GLY A 34 -24.53 -1.18 2.60
C GLY A 34 -23.49 -0.99 3.72
N TRP A 35 -23.35 -1.97 4.62
CA TRP A 35 -22.42 -1.90 5.77
C TRP A 35 -20.98 -1.62 5.34
N PHE A 36 -20.51 -2.20 4.23
CA PHE A 36 -19.13 -2.01 3.75
C PHE A 36 -18.84 -0.58 3.22
N SER A 37 -19.84 0.29 3.06
CA SER A 37 -19.66 1.70 2.68
C SER A 37 -18.75 2.47 3.65
N SER A 38 -18.67 2.04 4.92
CA SER A 38 -17.74 2.65 5.87
C SER A 38 -16.27 2.23 5.65
N TRP A 39 -16.00 1.12 4.99
CA TRP A 39 -14.65 0.55 4.79
C TRP A 39 -14.10 0.73 3.36
N LEU A 40 -14.37 1.89 2.76
CA LEU A 40 -13.93 2.24 1.41
C LEU A 40 -12.40 2.17 1.24
N PRO A 41 -11.89 1.90 0.03
CA PRO A 41 -10.45 1.97 -0.27
C PRO A 41 -9.85 3.34 0.08
N SER A 42 -10.61 4.41 -0.05
CA SER A 42 -10.23 5.77 0.35
C SER A 42 -9.90 5.93 1.84
N LYS A 43 -10.32 4.98 2.69
CA LYS A 43 -10.03 4.94 4.13
C LYS A 43 -8.77 4.14 4.46
N ALA A 44 -8.06 3.60 3.46
CA ALA A 44 -6.77 2.92 3.62
C ALA A 44 -5.60 3.87 3.97
N ARG A 45 -5.87 4.97 4.67
CA ARG A 45 -4.88 5.99 5.02
C ARG A 45 -4.28 5.70 6.38
N LEU A 46 -2.95 5.75 6.48
CA LEU A 46 -2.22 5.56 7.73
C LEU A 46 -2.75 6.50 8.84
N ASN A 47 -2.80 6.01 10.08
CA ASN A 47 -3.30 6.73 11.25
C ASN A 47 -4.76 7.21 11.20
N THR A 48 -5.56 6.79 10.22
CA THR A 48 -7.00 7.08 10.23
C THR A 48 -7.64 6.41 11.46
N GLN A 49 -8.37 7.19 12.25
CA GLN A 49 -9.13 6.75 13.42
C GLN A 49 -10.62 7.03 13.20
N GLY A 50 -11.49 6.21 13.81
CA GLY A 50 -12.96 6.33 13.72
C GLY A 50 -13.64 5.13 13.06
N PHE A 51 -14.97 5.21 12.89
CA PHE A 51 -15.77 4.16 12.27
C PHE A 51 -15.38 4.02 10.78
N GLY A 52 -14.90 2.84 10.36
CA GLY A 52 -14.41 2.63 8.99
C GLY A 52 -12.96 3.09 8.75
N CYS A 53 -12.06 2.79 9.67
CA CYS A 53 -10.67 3.25 9.68
C CYS A 53 -9.68 2.45 8.81
N ALA A 54 -10.12 1.53 7.96
CA ALA A 54 -9.24 0.77 7.08
C ALA A 54 -9.99 0.33 5.83
N TRP A 55 -9.25 0.04 4.75
CA TRP A 55 -9.81 -0.73 3.66
C TRP A 55 -9.98 -2.17 4.13
N LEU A 56 -11.19 -2.71 3.96
CA LEU A 56 -11.52 -4.08 4.34
C LEU A 56 -12.03 -4.82 3.12
N SER A 57 -11.30 -5.85 2.70
CA SER A 57 -11.75 -6.68 1.59
C SER A 57 -12.95 -7.52 2.03
N LYS A 58 -14.00 -7.53 1.21
CA LYS A 58 -15.18 -8.39 1.41
C LYS A 58 -14.81 -9.86 1.25
N PHE A 59 -13.95 -10.18 0.28
CA PHE A 59 -13.46 -11.52 0.01
C PHE A 59 -12.03 -11.69 0.52
N GLN A 60 -11.73 -12.90 0.97
CA GLN A 60 -10.47 -13.24 1.61
C GLN A 60 -9.71 -14.19 0.68
N ASP A 61 -9.26 -13.64 -0.44
CA ASP A 61 -8.63 -14.41 -1.52
C ASP A 61 -7.33 -13.73 -1.97
N ASN A 62 -6.42 -14.53 -2.52
CA ASN A 62 -5.13 -14.06 -3.06
C ASN A 62 -5.27 -13.28 -4.38
N THR A 63 -6.49 -13.06 -4.85
CA THR A 63 -6.82 -12.27 -6.04
C THR A 63 -7.17 -10.83 -5.70
N GLN A 64 -7.27 -10.50 -4.41
CA GLN A 64 -7.58 -9.15 -3.96
C GLN A 64 -6.38 -8.23 -4.16
N TRP A 65 -6.64 -6.97 -4.47
CA TRP A 65 -5.59 -5.99 -4.63
C TRP A 65 -6.06 -4.59 -4.25
N LEU A 66 -5.12 -3.80 -3.72
CA LEU A 66 -5.28 -2.37 -3.50
C LEU A 66 -4.32 -1.65 -4.44
N GLN A 67 -4.85 -0.76 -5.26
CA GLN A 67 -4.12 -0.01 -6.26
C GLN A 67 -4.08 1.47 -5.91
N ILE A 68 -2.92 2.06 -6.15
CA ILE A 68 -2.61 3.46 -5.90
C ILE A 68 -2.13 4.05 -7.22
N ASP A 69 -2.86 5.04 -7.72
CA ASP A 69 -2.43 5.90 -8.82
C ASP A 69 -1.71 7.13 -8.28
N LEU A 70 -0.43 7.23 -8.56
CA LEU A 70 0.42 8.35 -8.18
C LEU A 70 0.17 9.58 -9.07
N ARG A 71 -0.66 9.47 -10.13
CA ARG A 71 -0.89 10.43 -11.23
C ARG A 71 0.33 10.70 -12.11
N GLU A 72 1.51 10.72 -11.51
CA GLU A 72 2.79 10.90 -12.20
C GLU A 72 3.75 9.75 -11.84
N VAL A 73 4.77 9.54 -12.68
CA VAL A 73 5.80 8.54 -12.41
C VAL A 73 6.68 9.04 -11.27
N MET A 74 6.61 8.39 -10.11
CA MET A 74 7.38 8.75 -8.92
C MET A 74 8.27 7.60 -8.46
N VAL A 75 9.29 7.96 -7.68
CA VAL A 75 10.23 7.00 -7.10
C VAL A 75 9.77 6.64 -5.70
N VAL A 76 9.28 5.42 -5.52
CA VAL A 76 8.82 4.89 -4.24
C VAL A 76 9.94 4.12 -3.56
N SER A 77 10.32 4.59 -2.38
CA SER A 77 11.42 4.06 -1.58
C SER A 77 10.96 3.17 -0.42
N GLY A 78 9.68 3.20 -0.09
CA GLY A 78 9.15 2.38 0.99
C GLY A 78 7.63 2.37 1.05
N ILE A 79 7.12 1.43 1.85
CA ILE A 79 5.69 1.22 2.08
C ILE A 79 5.52 1.03 3.58
N LEU A 80 4.66 1.83 4.20
CA LEU A 80 4.19 1.58 5.56
C LEU A 80 2.83 0.89 5.48
N THR A 81 2.63 -0.11 6.32
CA THR A 81 1.36 -0.81 6.47
C THR A 81 0.91 -0.80 7.92
N GLN A 82 -0.39 -0.73 8.15
CA GLN A 82 -1.01 -0.71 9.46
C GLN A 82 -2.32 -1.52 9.43
N GLY A 83 -2.61 -2.26 10.50
CA GLY A 83 -3.84 -3.04 10.64
C GLY A 83 -5.09 -2.17 10.85
N ARG A 84 -6.27 -2.78 11.04
CA ARG A 84 -7.52 -2.06 11.33
C ARG A 84 -7.52 -1.50 12.76
N CYS A 85 -8.08 -0.30 12.98
CA CYS A 85 -8.12 0.29 14.32
C CYS A 85 -9.17 -0.34 15.25
N ASP A 86 -10.24 -0.90 14.68
CA ASP A 86 -11.48 -1.28 15.37
C ASP A 86 -11.59 -2.79 15.65
N ALA A 87 -10.83 -3.62 14.93
CA ALA A 87 -10.83 -5.06 15.10
C ALA A 87 -9.43 -5.65 14.85
N ASP A 88 -9.18 -6.84 15.39
CA ASP A 88 -7.93 -7.60 15.25
C ASP A 88 -7.79 -8.27 13.87
N GLU A 89 -7.79 -7.41 12.84
CA GLU A 89 -7.72 -7.75 11.42
C GLU A 89 -6.57 -6.99 10.75
N TRP A 90 -5.70 -7.71 10.05
CA TRP A 90 -4.55 -7.13 9.36
C TRP A 90 -3.97 -8.07 8.30
N ILE A 91 -3.19 -7.52 7.36
CA ILE A 91 -2.38 -8.33 6.44
C ILE A 91 -1.07 -8.75 7.12
N THR A 92 -0.68 -10.01 6.95
CA THR A 92 0.57 -10.56 7.49
C THR A 92 1.66 -10.65 6.42
N LYS A 93 1.27 -10.89 5.16
CA LYS A 93 2.18 -10.95 4.01
C LYS A 93 1.55 -10.30 2.80
N TYR A 94 2.38 -9.66 1.98
CA TYR A 94 1.93 -9.09 0.72
C TYR A 94 3.04 -9.08 -0.32
N SER A 95 2.65 -9.06 -1.59
CA SER A 95 3.52 -8.78 -2.72
C SER A 95 3.17 -7.43 -3.32
N VAL A 96 4.14 -6.84 -4.02
CA VAL A 96 3.99 -5.54 -4.65
C VAL A 96 4.13 -5.73 -6.16
N GLN A 97 3.15 -5.22 -6.87
CA GLN A 97 3.21 -5.02 -8.30
C GLN A 97 3.27 -3.53 -8.59
N TYR A 98 3.91 -3.17 -9.69
CA TYR A 98 4.00 -1.79 -10.11
C TYR A 98 3.98 -1.68 -11.62
N ARG A 99 3.66 -0.48 -12.10
CA ARG A 99 3.55 -0.17 -13.51
C ARG A 99 3.76 1.33 -13.76
N THR A 100 4.46 1.67 -14.83
CA THR A 100 4.74 3.08 -15.21
C THR A 100 3.63 3.69 -16.07
N GLU A 101 3.01 2.90 -16.95
CA GLU A 101 2.00 3.37 -17.90
C GLU A 101 0.81 2.42 -17.99
N GLU A 102 -0.40 2.91 -18.28
CA GLU A 102 -1.61 2.09 -18.27
C GLU A 102 -1.61 0.97 -19.32
N SER A 103 -0.93 1.18 -20.45
CA SER A 103 -0.80 0.22 -21.55
C SER A 103 0.15 -0.95 -21.23
N LEU A 104 0.97 -0.83 -20.19
CA LEU A 104 1.97 -1.84 -19.83
C LEU A 104 1.37 -2.94 -18.95
N SER A 105 2.04 -4.09 -18.93
CA SER A 105 1.74 -5.17 -18.00
C SER A 105 2.27 -4.86 -16.60
N TRP A 106 1.61 -5.42 -15.58
CA TRP A 106 2.06 -5.30 -14.19
C TRP A 106 3.37 -6.05 -13.98
N ILE A 107 4.34 -5.40 -13.34
CA ILE A 107 5.63 -5.97 -13.01
C ILE A 107 5.65 -6.30 -11.52
N PHE A 108 6.01 -7.53 -11.18
CA PHE A 108 6.23 -7.91 -9.78
C PHE A 108 7.54 -7.32 -9.27
N TYR A 109 7.51 -6.80 -8.06
CA TYR A 109 8.72 -6.37 -7.38
C TYR A 109 9.61 -7.58 -7.07
N LYS A 110 10.83 -7.53 -7.61
CA LYS A 110 11.84 -8.56 -7.45
C LYS A 110 12.90 -8.10 -6.47
N ASP A 111 13.39 -9.03 -5.67
CA ASP A 111 14.49 -8.77 -4.76
C ASP A 111 15.84 -8.79 -5.50
N GLN A 112 16.93 -8.48 -4.78
CA GLN A 112 18.30 -8.54 -5.31
C GLN A 112 18.68 -9.91 -5.89
N THR A 113 17.98 -10.98 -5.48
CA THR A 113 18.17 -12.34 -6.00
C THR A 113 17.35 -12.65 -7.26
N GLY A 114 16.55 -11.70 -7.75
CA GLY A 114 15.67 -11.87 -8.92
C GLY A 114 14.34 -12.59 -8.65
N ASN A 115 14.09 -13.01 -7.41
CA ASN A 115 12.84 -13.66 -7.00
C ASN A 115 11.77 -12.64 -6.63
N ASN A 116 10.50 -13.00 -6.80
CA ASN A 116 9.38 -12.17 -6.34
C ASN A 116 9.50 -11.92 -4.83
N ARG A 117 9.65 -10.66 -4.45
CA ARG A 117 9.82 -10.28 -3.05
C ARG A 117 8.46 -10.32 -2.36
N VAL A 118 8.41 -11.07 -1.25
CA VAL A 118 7.28 -11.04 -0.32
C VAL A 118 7.66 -10.17 0.86
N PHE A 119 6.80 -9.21 1.17
CA PHE A 119 6.95 -8.34 2.33
C PHE A 119 6.15 -8.89 3.50
N TYR A 120 6.71 -8.73 4.69
CA TYR A 120 6.02 -9.00 5.93
C TYR A 120 5.26 -7.75 6.34
N GLY A 121 3.95 -7.89 6.50
CA GLY A 121 3.05 -6.83 6.92
C GLY A 121 3.01 -6.72 8.44
N ASN A 122 1.81 -6.59 8.96
CA ASN A 122 1.55 -6.32 10.36
C ASN A 122 1.49 -7.61 11.18
N SER A 123 1.86 -7.50 12.46
CA SER A 123 1.69 -8.56 13.45
C SER A 123 0.57 -8.24 14.45
N ASP A 124 0.06 -7.01 14.41
CA ASP A 124 -0.96 -6.50 15.29
C ASP A 124 -1.74 -5.36 14.61
N ARG A 125 -2.84 -4.94 15.26
CA ARG A 125 -3.79 -4.00 14.68
C ARG A 125 -3.33 -2.53 14.71
N ALA A 126 -2.42 -2.16 15.62
CA ALA A 126 -2.09 -0.77 15.93
C ALA A 126 -0.71 -0.34 15.41
N SER A 127 0.28 -1.23 15.46
CA SER A 127 1.65 -0.93 15.06
C SER A 127 1.74 -0.78 13.55
N SER A 128 2.42 0.26 13.12
CA SER A 128 2.81 0.43 11.72
C SER A 128 4.10 -0.35 11.45
N VAL A 129 4.14 -1.03 10.31
CA VAL A 129 5.33 -1.74 9.83
C VAL A 129 5.84 -1.04 8.60
N GLN A 130 7.11 -0.65 8.64
CA GLN A 130 7.78 0.02 7.53
C GLN A 130 8.64 -0.96 6.74
N ASN A 131 8.33 -1.10 5.46
CA ASN A 131 9.08 -1.90 4.51
C ASN A 131 9.77 -0.98 3.51
N LEU A 132 11.10 -0.87 3.60
CA LEU A 132 11.90 -0.13 2.63
C LEU A 132 12.15 -0.99 1.38
N LEU A 133 12.03 -0.35 0.22
CA LEU A 133 12.23 -0.95 -1.11
C LEU A 133 13.68 -0.73 -1.53
N ARG A 134 14.44 -1.82 -1.70
CA ARG A 134 15.83 -1.80 -2.17
C ARG A 134 16.02 -2.87 -3.26
N PRO A 135 15.95 -2.50 -4.55
CA PRO A 135 15.98 -1.13 -5.10
C PRO A 135 14.64 -0.37 -4.96
N PRO A 136 14.65 0.98 -5.00
CA PRO A 136 13.41 1.76 -5.06
C PRO A 136 12.66 1.48 -6.37
N ILE A 137 11.34 1.63 -6.33
CA ILE A 137 10.44 1.37 -7.45
C ILE A 137 10.17 2.68 -8.19
N VAL A 138 10.35 2.71 -9.51
CA VAL A 138 9.92 3.84 -10.35
C VAL A 138 8.61 3.44 -11.03
N ALA A 139 7.50 4.03 -10.60
CA ALA A 139 6.18 3.66 -11.09
C ALA A 139 5.19 4.81 -10.96
N ARG A 140 4.12 4.74 -11.75
CA ARG A 140 2.93 5.60 -11.61
C ARG A 140 1.81 4.86 -10.89
N TYR A 141 1.63 3.58 -11.18
CA TYR A 141 0.65 2.73 -10.54
C TYR A 141 1.35 1.72 -9.65
N ILE A 142 0.91 1.62 -8.40
CA ILE A 142 1.38 0.62 -7.45
C ILE A 142 0.20 -0.21 -7.02
N ARG A 143 0.39 -1.52 -6.96
CA ARG A 143 -0.61 -2.49 -6.54
C ARG A 143 -0.05 -3.36 -5.43
N ILE A 144 -0.77 -3.41 -4.32
CA ILE A 144 -0.49 -4.27 -3.18
C ILE A 144 -1.39 -5.47 -3.24
N LEU A 145 -0.80 -6.66 -3.21
CA LEU A 145 -1.51 -7.93 -3.24
C LEU A 145 -1.31 -8.63 -1.90
N PRO A 146 -2.31 -8.66 -1.01
CA PRO A 146 -2.25 -9.47 0.19
C PRO A 146 -2.08 -10.95 -0.18
N LEU A 147 -1.07 -11.58 0.42
CA LEU A 147 -0.77 -13.01 0.29
C LEU A 147 -1.12 -13.79 1.57
N GLY A 148 -1.28 -13.08 2.68
CA GLY A 148 -1.69 -13.64 3.96
C GLY A 148 -2.28 -12.56 4.85
N TRP A 149 -3.25 -12.94 5.68
CA TRP A 149 -3.97 -12.05 6.58
C TRP A 149 -4.37 -12.79 7.84
N HIS A 150 -4.68 -12.02 8.89
CA HIS A 150 -5.23 -12.51 10.14
C HIS A 150 -6.70 -12.10 10.22
N THR A 151 -7.60 -13.10 10.33
CA THR A 151 -9.07 -12.97 10.33
C THR A 151 -9.63 -12.42 9.00
N ARG A 152 -9.29 -11.17 8.63
CA ARG A 152 -9.66 -10.53 7.35
C ARG A 152 -8.54 -9.63 6.84
N ILE A 153 -8.49 -9.46 5.52
CA ILE A 153 -7.67 -8.47 4.82
C ILE A 153 -8.21 -7.10 5.22
N ALA A 154 -7.47 -6.48 6.12
CA ALA A 154 -7.61 -5.07 6.43
C ALA A 154 -6.25 -4.39 6.29
N LEU A 155 -6.24 -3.24 5.63
CA LEU A 155 -5.01 -2.49 5.36
C LEU A 155 -5.25 -0.99 5.46
N ARG A 156 -4.39 -0.33 6.23
CA ARG A 156 -4.04 1.07 6.11
C ARG A 156 -2.61 1.15 5.60
N MET A 157 -2.32 2.09 4.71
CA MET A 157 -0.96 2.23 4.18
C MET A 157 -0.57 3.68 3.94
N GLU A 158 0.74 3.89 3.84
CA GLU A 158 1.37 5.12 3.38
C GLU A 158 2.52 4.73 2.45
N LEU A 159 2.64 5.41 1.33
CA LEU A 159 3.79 5.25 0.45
C LEU A 159 4.87 6.27 0.81
N LEU A 160 6.11 5.83 0.86
CA LEU A 160 7.26 6.72 1.01
C LEU A 160 7.88 6.95 -0.36
N LEU A 161 7.95 8.22 -0.75
CA LEU A 161 8.68 8.66 -1.91
C LEU A 161 10.14 8.92 -1.57
N CYS A 162 11.02 8.50 -2.46
CA CYS A 162 12.42 8.90 -2.47
C CYS A 162 12.50 10.35 -2.93
N MET A 163 13.01 11.24 -2.09
CA MET A 163 13.41 12.57 -2.52
C MET A 163 14.92 12.67 -2.56
N ASN A 164 15.46 12.77 -3.76
CA ASN A 164 16.80 13.30 -3.96
C ASN A 164 16.67 14.83 -3.84
N LYS A 165 16.97 15.43 -2.68
CA LYS A 165 17.28 16.87 -2.68
C LYS A 165 18.59 17.05 -3.47
N CYS A 166 18.74 18.03 -4.36
CA CYS A 166 18.55 19.46 -4.09
C CYS A 166 17.75 20.20 -5.18
N ASN A 167 16.80 21.03 -4.75
CA ASN A 167 16.69 22.44 -5.13
C ASN A 167 15.83 23.17 -4.08
#